data_AF-A0A968ZAP1-F1
#
_entry.id   AF-A0A968ZAP1-F1
#
_cell.length_a   1.000
_cell.length_b   1.000
_cell.length_c   1.000
_cell.angle_alpha   90.00
_cell.angle_beta   90.00
_cell.angle_gamma   90.00
#
_symmetry.space_group_name_H-M   'P 1'
#
loop_
_entity.id
_entity.type
_entity.pdbx_description
1 polymer ?
#
loop_
_entity_poly.entity_id
_entity_poly.type
_entity_poly.pdbx_seq_one_letter_code
_entity_poly.pdbx_strand_id
1 'polypeptide(L)'
;MFWGTILPLRSLHIQPYENFSKPLTKPNIQFIQTINNQIILNEQLQKELSVAIARAQIELEQLANRFTLNFVEEIGMVYFHKGQSNWSIKFTFGGIVLQTSEEILVSTEQLFALKANFANTKLIKIKEKKYKTTGQMRQLGPILHERL
;
A
#
# COMPACT_ATOMS: atom_id res chain seq x y z
N MET A 1 -43.68 13.78 -50.21
CA MET A 1 -43.80 14.77 -49.12
C MET A 1 -43.16 14.17 -47.88
N PHE A 2 -41.94 14.63 -47.56
CA PHE A 2 -41.14 14.16 -46.43
C PHE A 2 -41.39 15.11 -45.25
N TRP A 3 -41.72 14.56 -44.08
CA TRP A 3 -41.61 15.26 -42.79
C TRP A 3 -40.58 14.51 -41.97
N GLY A 4 -39.31 14.90 -42.12
CA GLY A 4 -38.24 14.52 -41.20
C GLY A 4 -38.05 15.66 -40.21
N THR A 5 -38.41 15.44 -38.96
CA THR A 5 -38.20 16.38 -37.87
C THR A 5 -36.71 16.51 -37.60
N ILE A 6 -36.14 17.68 -37.86
CA ILE A 6 -34.75 18.02 -37.54
C ILE A 6 -34.70 18.35 -36.04
N LEU A 7 -34.11 17.47 -35.23
CA LEU A 7 -33.73 17.82 -33.86
C LEU A 7 -32.56 18.83 -33.94
N PRO A 8 -32.63 19.99 -33.27
CA PRO A 8 -31.49 20.89 -33.23
C PRO A 8 -30.35 20.22 -32.45
N LEU A 9 -29.19 20.06 -33.09
CA LEU A 9 -27.93 19.73 -32.44
C LEU A 9 -27.69 20.83 -31.38
N ARG A 10 -27.95 20.53 -30.11
CA ARG A 10 -27.38 21.32 -29.02
C ARG A 10 -25.88 21.10 -29.06
N SER A 11 -25.16 22.14 -29.44
CA SER A 11 -23.73 22.28 -29.26
C SER A 11 -23.41 22.01 -27.80
N LEU A 12 -22.83 20.83 -27.52
CA LEU A 12 -22.13 20.57 -26.27
C LEU A 12 -20.98 21.58 -26.20
N HIS A 13 -21.18 22.63 -25.42
CA HIS A 13 -20.12 23.54 -25.02
C HIS A 13 -19.19 22.73 -24.11
N ILE A 14 -18.18 22.10 -24.72
CA ILE A 14 -17.09 21.47 -23.98
C ILE A 14 -16.31 22.63 -23.37
N GLN A 15 -16.49 22.89 -22.08
CA GLN A 15 -15.57 23.76 -21.37
C GLN A 15 -14.18 23.10 -21.43
N PRO A 16 -13.11 23.85 -21.79
CA PRO A 16 -11.78 23.29 -21.73
C PRO A 16 -11.52 22.83 -20.30
N TYR A 17 -11.04 21.60 -20.15
CA TYR A 17 -10.67 21.00 -18.88
C TYR A 17 -9.67 21.93 -18.18
N GLU A 18 -10.14 22.70 -17.21
CA GLU A 18 -9.26 23.46 -16.33
C GLU A 18 -8.39 22.45 -15.60
N ASN A 19 -7.10 22.50 -15.92
CA ASN A 19 -6.08 21.69 -15.31
C ASN A 19 -6.02 22.09 -13.83
N PHE A 20 -6.76 21.40 -12.97
CA PHE A 20 -6.54 21.42 -11.53
C PHE A 20 -5.21 20.70 -11.24
N SER A 21 -4.10 21.25 -11.73
CA SER A 21 -2.79 21.00 -11.15
C SER A 21 -2.77 21.70 -9.78
N LYS A 22 -3.46 21.09 -8.81
CA LYS A 22 -3.14 21.29 -7.40
C LYS A 22 -1.63 21.09 -7.28
N PRO A 23 -0.91 21.93 -6.53
CA PRO A 23 0.50 21.68 -6.29
C PRO A 23 0.63 20.28 -5.71
N LEU A 24 1.41 19.43 -6.40
CA LEU A 24 1.85 18.13 -5.89
C LEU A 24 2.25 18.33 -4.44
N THR A 25 1.44 17.80 -3.54
CA THR A 25 1.72 17.84 -2.11
C THR A 25 3.07 17.17 -1.97
N LYS A 26 4.04 17.92 -1.44
CA LYS A 26 5.38 17.39 -1.16
C LYS A 26 5.21 16.05 -0.45
N PRO A 27 5.97 15.04 -0.87
CA PRO A 27 5.59 13.64 -0.69
C PRO A 27 5.59 13.27 0.79
N ASN A 28 4.58 12.50 1.22
CA ASN A 28 4.53 11.93 2.57
C ASN A 28 5.51 10.74 2.69
N ILE A 29 6.81 10.99 2.49
CA ILE A 29 7.94 10.05 2.64
C ILE A 29 8.36 9.93 4.12
N GLN A 30 7.48 10.29 5.06
CA GLN A 30 7.88 10.33 6.47
C GLN A 30 8.09 8.95 7.09
N PHE A 31 7.52 7.88 6.51
CA PHE A 31 7.47 6.57 7.16
C PHE A 31 8.37 5.50 6.52
N ILE A 32 8.48 5.47 5.20
CA ILE A 32 9.26 4.48 4.44
C ILE A 32 10.18 5.20 3.46
N GLN A 33 11.48 4.96 3.61
CA GLN A 33 12.52 5.43 2.69
C GLN A 33 13.20 4.23 2.04
N THR A 34 13.62 4.38 0.80
CA THR A 34 14.53 3.41 0.17
C THR A 34 15.88 4.06 -0.04
N ILE A 35 16.94 3.50 0.55
CA ILE A 35 18.33 3.93 0.34
C ILE A 35 19.14 2.68 -0.03
N ASN A 36 19.85 2.70 -1.17
CA ASN A 36 20.68 1.58 -1.62
C ASN A 36 19.93 0.22 -1.63
N ASN A 37 18.70 0.20 -2.15
CA ASN A 37 17.81 -0.97 -2.18
C ASN A 37 17.45 -1.54 -0.79
N GLN A 38 17.67 -0.77 0.28
CA GLN A 38 17.22 -1.10 1.63
C GLN A 38 16.01 -0.25 1.99
N ILE A 39 15.03 -0.89 2.61
CA ILE A 39 13.88 -0.21 3.18
C ILE A 39 14.22 0.24 4.60
N ILE A 40 14.17 1.55 4.81
CA ILE A 40 14.38 2.21 6.08
C ILE A 40 13.04 2.73 6.55
N LEU A 41 12.69 2.37 7.78
CA LEU A 41 11.44 2.76 8.43
C LEU A 41 11.73 3.86 9.44
N ASN A 42 10.83 4.82 9.58
CA ASN A 42 10.99 5.84 10.61
C ASN A 42 10.82 5.27 12.02
N GLU A 43 11.28 6.02 13.02
CA GLU A 43 11.35 5.56 14.41
C GLU A 43 9.98 5.22 15.01
N GLN A 44 8.96 6.01 14.65
CA GLN A 44 7.58 5.81 15.11
C GLN A 44 6.99 4.53 14.53
N LEU A 45 7.09 4.31 13.22
CA LEU A 45 6.62 3.09 12.56
C LEU A 45 7.36 1.87 13.09
N GLN A 46 8.68 1.96 13.31
CA GLN A 46 9.42 0.85 13.93
C GLN A 46 8.90 0.52 15.34
N LYS A 47 8.51 1.51 16.14
CA LYS A 47 7.94 1.30 17.48
C LYS A 47 6.59 0.59 17.38
N GLU A 48 5.71 1.07 16.51
CA GLU A 48 4.38 0.47 16.31
C GLU A 48 4.48 -0.96 15.78
N LEU A 49 5.32 -1.20 14.77
CA LEU A 49 5.55 -2.53 14.22
C LEU A 49 6.13 -3.48 15.27
N SER A 50 7.03 -3.04 16.13
CA SER A 50 7.57 -3.88 17.21
C SER A 50 6.46 -4.39 18.14
N VAL A 51 5.54 -3.52 18.55
CA VAL A 51 4.39 -3.89 19.38
C VAL A 51 3.42 -4.79 18.60
N ALA A 52 3.14 -4.47 17.34
CA ALA A 52 2.24 -5.25 16.50
C ALA A 52 2.78 -6.66 16.22
N ILE A 53 4.08 -6.80 15.99
CA ILE A 53 4.75 -8.10 15.79
C ILE A 53 4.66 -8.95 17.05
N ALA A 54 4.91 -8.39 18.23
CA ALA A 54 4.79 -9.13 19.49
C ALA A 54 3.36 -9.68 19.68
N ARG A 55 2.34 -8.90 19.33
CA ARG A 55 0.93 -9.34 19.36
C ARG A 55 0.66 -10.44 18.32
N ALA A 56 1.10 -10.24 17.08
CA ALA A 56 0.93 -11.21 16.00
C ALA A 56 1.65 -12.53 16.31
N GLN A 57 2.81 -12.49 16.97
CA GLN A 57 3.53 -13.68 17.38
C GLN A 57 2.73 -14.51 18.39
N ILE A 58 2.14 -13.87 19.41
CA ILE A 58 1.26 -14.55 20.38
C ILE A 58 0.07 -15.22 19.66
N GLU A 59 -0.54 -14.51 18.70
CA GLU A 59 -1.66 -15.04 17.91
C GLU A 59 -1.24 -16.24 17.04
N LEU A 60 -0.10 -16.14 16.35
CA LEU A 60 0.43 -17.22 15.52
C LEU A 60 0.79 -18.45 16.35
N GLU A 61 1.36 -18.28 17.55
CA GLU A 61 1.66 -19.37 18.47
C GLU A 61 0.38 -20.07 18.95
N GLN A 62 -0.68 -19.31 19.25
CA GLN A 62 -1.99 -19.88 19.59
C GLN A 62 -2.60 -20.66 18.43
N LEU A 63 -2.51 -20.15 17.20
CA LEU A 63 -2.99 -20.83 16.00
C LEU A 63 -2.17 -22.09 15.69
N ALA A 64 -0.84 -22.02 15.83
CA ALA A 64 0.06 -23.16 15.65
C ALA A 64 -0.28 -24.31 16.62
N ASN A 65 -0.55 -23.98 17.89
CA ASN A 65 -0.94 -24.96 18.90
C ASN A 65 -2.32 -25.59 18.64
N ARG A 66 -3.26 -24.83 18.06
CA ARG A 66 -4.64 -25.30 17.79
C ARG A 66 -4.75 -26.11 16.50
N PHE A 67 -3.99 -25.74 15.47
CA PHE A 67 -4.18 -26.26 14.11
C PHE A 67 -2.93 -26.94 13.53
N THR A 68 -1.87 -27.10 14.33
CA THR A 68 -0.59 -27.68 13.88
C THR A 68 -0.03 -26.98 12.64
N LEU A 69 -0.14 -25.65 12.63
CA LEU A 69 0.34 -24.80 11.53
C LEU A 69 1.81 -24.42 11.76
N ASN A 70 2.61 -24.52 10.70
CA ASN A 70 3.95 -23.94 10.67
C ASN A 70 3.85 -22.56 10.04
N PHE A 71 4.24 -21.52 10.77
CA PHE A 71 4.40 -20.17 10.24
C PHE A 71 5.87 -19.82 10.10
N VAL A 72 6.17 -18.92 9.16
CA VAL A 72 7.52 -18.41 8.94
C VAL A 72 7.57 -16.98 9.47
N GLU A 73 8.57 -16.67 10.31
CA GLU A 73 8.80 -15.32 10.86
C GLU A 73 9.33 -14.35 9.79
N GLU A 74 8.49 -14.02 8.81
CA GLU A 74 8.80 -13.12 7.72
C GLU A 74 7.92 -11.88 7.75
N ILE A 75 8.53 -10.74 7.37
CA ILE A 75 7.84 -9.49 7.15
C ILE A 75 7.39 -9.41 5.69
N GLY A 76 6.10 -9.21 5.48
CA GLY A 76 5.52 -8.90 4.18
C GLY A 76 5.04 -7.46 4.12
N MET A 77 4.65 -7.06 2.90
CA MET A 77 3.93 -5.81 2.66
C MET A 77 2.71 -6.10 1.79
N VAL A 78 1.62 -5.43 2.10
CA VAL A 78 0.38 -5.49 1.33
C VAL A 78 -0.06 -4.08 0.99
N TYR A 79 -0.79 -3.94 -0.11
CA TYR A 79 -1.29 -2.65 -0.58
C TYR A 79 -2.76 -2.71 -0.94
N PHE A 80 -3.46 -1.62 -0.68
CA PHE A 80 -4.90 -1.46 -0.93
C PHE A 80 -5.13 -0.23 -1.81
N HIS A 81 -5.99 -0.36 -2.82
CA HIS A 81 -6.36 0.78 -3.65
C HIS A 81 -7.29 1.73 -2.88
N LYS A 82 -6.98 3.03 -2.88
CA LYS A 82 -7.77 4.08 -2.20
C LYS A 82 -8.47 5.04 -3.17
N GLY A 83 -8.40 4.77 -4.48
CA GLY A 83 -8.96 5.64 -5.53
C GLY A 83 -7.92 6.61 -6.11
N GLN A 84 -8.20 7.12 -7.32
CA GLN A 84 -7.46 8.22 -7.98
C GLN A 84 -5.92 8.14 -7.84
N SER A 85 -5.35 6.94 -8.02
CA SER A 85 -3.90 6.65 -7.96
C SER A 85 -3.24 6.68 -6.56
N ASN A 86 -4.03 6.58 -5.49
CA ASN A 86 -3.53 6.47 -4.12
C ASN A 86 -3.62 5.03 -3.61
N TRP A 87 -2.59 4.62 -2.88
CA TRP A 87 -2.46 3.28 -2.31
C TRP A 87 -2.12 3.35 -0.84
N SER A 88 -2.77 2.52 -0.04
CA SER A 88 -2.46 2.35 1.38
C SER A 88 -1.54 1.14 1.55
N ILE A 89 -0.41 1.31 2.24
CA ILE A 89 0.56 0.25 2.53
C ILE A 89 0.37 -0.26 3.96
N LYS A 90 0.37 -1.57 4.14
CA LYS A 90 0.44 -2.23 5.46
C LYS A 90 1.53 -3.30 5.47
N PHE A 91 2.02 -3.61 6.66
CA PHE A 91 2.99 -4.69 6.88
C PHE A 91 2.28 -5.96 7.31
N THR A 92 2.92 -7.10 7.08
CA THR A 92 2.47 -8.39 7.61
C THR A 92 3.58 -9.09 8.37
N PHE A 93 3.23 -9.95 9.32
CA PHE A 93 4.14 -10.86 10.01
C PHE A 93 3.54 -12.27 10.02
N GLY A 94 4.25 -13.25 9.46
CA GLY A 94 3.76 -14.63 9.38
C GLY A 94 2.40 -14.79 8.70
N GLY A 95 2.03 -13.85 7.83
CA GLY A 95 0.74 -13.80 7.14
C GLY A 95 -0.33 -12.91 7.80
N ILE A 96 -0.15 -12.49 9.07
CA ILE A 96 -1.07 -11.59 9.77
C ILE A 96 -0.78 -10.14 9.37
N VAL A 97 -1.82 -9.37 9.03
CA VAL A 97 -1.70 -7.92 8.77
C VAL A 97 -1.48 -7.18 10.08
N LEU A 98 -0.36 -6.48 10.18
CA LEU A 98 0.03 -5.70 11.35
C LEU A 98 -0.79 -4.40 11.40
N GLN A 99 -1.38 -4.14 12.56
CA GLN A 99 -2.13 -2.90 12.79
C GLN A 99 -1.21 -1.83 13.35
N THR A 100 -1.08 -0.74 12.61
CA THR A 100 -0.38 0.50 12.98
C THR A 100 -1.40 1.64 13.02
N SER A 101 -1.16 2.68 13.82
CA SER A 101 -2.06 3.84 13.90
C SER A 101 -1.99 4.71 12.65
N GLU A 102 -0.82 4.75 12.02
CA GLU A 102 -0.56 5.57 10.84
C GLU A 102 -1.01 4.88 9.56
N GLU A 103 -1.70 5.62 8.69
CA GLU A 103 -2.02 5.18 7.34
C GLU A 103 -0.92 5.65 6.37
N ILE A 104 -0.18 4.69 5.80
CA ILE A 104 0.91 4.96 4.87
C ILE A 104 0.32 5.08 3.46
N LEU A 105 0.07 6.31 3.01
CA LEU A 105 -0.45 6.59 1.67
C LEU A 105 0.70 6.89 0.69
N VAL A 106 0.68 6.21 -0.45
CA VAL A 106 1.66 6.37 -1.54
C VAL A 106 0.97 6.51 -2.89
N SER A 107 1.63 7.19 -3.84
CA SER A 107 1.19 7.22 -5.23
C SER A 107 1.45 5.90 -5.94
N THR A 108 0.83 5.69 -7.11
CA THR A 108 1.11 4.53 -7.98
C THR A 108 2.60 4.39 -8.33
N GLU A 109 3.29 5.49 -8.65
CA GLU A 109 4.72 5.47 -8.96
C GLU A 109 5.55 5.02 -7.75
N GLN A 110 5.25 5.57 -6.57
CA GLN A 110 5.91 5.19 -5.32
C GLN A 110 5.65 3.74 -4.94
N LEU A 111 4.43 3.23 -5.17
CA LEU A 111 4.09 1.83 -4.97
C LEU A 111 4.97 0.92 -5.85
N PHE A 112 5.12 1.25 -7.14
CA PHE A 112 5.94 0.43 -8.04
C PHE A 112 7.43 0.48 -7.68
N ALA A 113 7.94 1.64 -7.31
CA ALA A 113 9.31 1.78 -6.80
C ALA A 113 9.52 0.95 -5.52
N LEU A 114 8.59 1.05 -4.56
CA LEU A 114 8.62 0.28 -3.32
C LEU A 114 8.54 -1.23 -3.58
N LYS A 115 7.70 -1.66 -4.52
CA LYS A 115 7.57 -3.06 -4.94
C LYS A 115 8.87 -3.61 -5.51
N ALA A 116 9.53 -2.86 -6.39
CA ALA A 116 10.83 -3.25 -6.96
C ALA A 116 11.92 -3.33 -5.88
N ASN A 117 11.93 -2.38 -4.94
CA ASN A 117 12.90 -2.36 -3.85
C ASN A 117 12.67 -3.50 -2.85
N PHE A 118 11.41 -3.74 -2.44
CA PHE A 118 11.06 -4.80 -1.52
C PHE A 118 11.41 -6.18 -2.09
N ALA A 119 11.24 -6.39 -3.39
CA ALA A 119 11.65 -7.62 -4.07
C ALA A 119 13.15 -7.94 -3.96
N ASN A 120 13.98 -6.91 -3.77
CA ASN A 120 15.42 -7.06 -3.60
C ASN A 120 15.86 -6.96 -2.12
N THR A 121 14.95 -6.63 -1.21
CA THR A 121 15.27 -6.42 0.22
C THR A 121 15.19 -7.75 0.96
N LYS A 122 16.32 -8.41 1.23
CA LYS A 122 16.33 -9.72 1.93
C LYS A 122 15.97 -9.62 3.42
N LEU A 123 16.35 -8.52 4.05
CA LEU A 123 16.17 -8.28 5.47
C LEU A 123 15.64 -6.87 5.71
N ILE A 124 14.75 -6.73 6.69
CA ILE A 124 14.26 -5.45 7.19
C ILE A 124 14.59 -5.32 8.68
N LYS A 125 15.06 -4.16 9.10
CA LYS A 125 15.34 -3.85 10.50
C LYS A 125 14.12 -3.18 11.12
N ILE A 126 13.63 -3.73 12.23
CA ILE A 126 12.55 -3.15 13.03
C ILE A 126 13.06 -3.10 14.47
N LYS A 127 13.35 -1.89 14.97
CA LYS A 127 14.10 -1.67 16.20
C LYS A 127 15.44 -2.40 16.16
N GLU A 128 15.71 -3.28 17.11
CA GLU A 128 16.99 -3.99 17.22
C GLU A 128 16.99 -5.34 16.49
N LYS A 129 15.82 -5.85 16.08
CA LYS A 129 15.68 -7.15 15.40
C LYS A 129 15.66 -6.99 13.88
N LYS A 130 16.36 -7.91 13.19
CA LYS A 130 16.30 -8.07 11.73
C LYS A 130 15.36 -9.21 11.39
N TYR A 131 14.47 -8.98 10.45
CA TYR A 131 13.50 -9.97 9.98
C TYR A 131 13.77 -10.28 8.51
N LYS A 132 13.58 -11.54 8.12
CA LYS A 132 13.51 -11.90 6.69
C LYS A 132 12.30 -11.22 6.08
N THR A 133 12.42 -10.79 4.83
CA THR A 133 11.26 -10.33 4.08
C THR A 133 10.76 -11.41 3.15
N THR A 134 9.48 -11.34 2.81
CA THR A 134 8.87 -12.18 1.77
C THR A 134 9.34 -11.82 0.35
N GLY A 135 9.96 -10.65 0.16
CA GLY A 135 10.32 -10.12 -1.16
C GLY A 135 9.13 -9.88 -2.10
N GLN A 136 7.89 -9.93 -1.62
CA GLN A 136 6.71 -9.81 -2.47
C GLN A 136 5.67 -8.91 -1.81
N MET A 137 5.24 -7.90 -2.56
CA MET A 137 4.08 -7.10 -2.19
C MET A 137 2.82 -7.68 -2.83
N ARG A 138 1.75 -7.84 -2.05
CA ARG A 138 0.45 -8.33 -2.55
C ARG A 138 -0.63 -7.27 -2.46
N GLN A 139 -1.45 -7.17 -3.50
CA GLN A 139 -2.66 -6.38 -3.42
C GLN A 139 -3.69 -7.13 -2.57
N LEU A 140 -4.33 -6.43 -1.66
CA LEU A 140 -5.51 -6.92 -0.96
C LEU A 140 -6.72 -6.05 -1.33
N GLY A 141 -7.85 -6.72 -1.58
CA GLY A 141 -9.10 -6.08 -1.99
C GLY A 141 -9.17 -5.75 -3.50
N PRO A 142 -10.35 -5.33 -3.97
CA PRO A 142 -10.60 -5.07 -5.39
C PRO A 142 -9.88 -3.80 -5.88
N ILE A 143 -9.56 -3.74 -7.17
CA ILE A 143 -9.20 -2.48 -7.84
C ILE A 143 -10.50 -1.73 -8.13
N LEU A 144 -10.82 -0.73 -7.31
CA LEU A 144 -11.92 0.18 -7.60
C LEU A 144 -11.56 1.01 -8.84
N HIS A 145 -12.05 0.60 -10.01
CA HIS A 145 -12.07 1.46 -11.18
C HIS A 145 -13.13 2.53 -10.94
N GLU A 146 -12.72 3.79 -10.86
CA GLU A 146 -13.67 4.91 -10.91
C GLU A 146 -14.37 4.82 -12.28
N ARG A 147 -15.70 4.64 -12.28
CA ARG A 147 -16.47 4.74 -13.52
C ARG A 147 -16.38 6.18 -13.97
N LEU A 148 -15.67 6.40 -15.08
CA LEU A 148 -15.67 7.65 -15.85
C LEU A 148 -17.10 7.99 -16.31
#